data_AF-A0A0W1DP93-F1
#
_entry.id   AF-A0A0W1DP93-F1
#
_cell.length_a   1.000
_cell.length_b   1.000
_cell.length_c   1.000
_cell.angle_alpha   90.00
_cell.angle_beta   90.00
_cell.angle_gamma   90.00
#
_symmetry.space_group_name_H-M   'P 1'
#
loop_
_entity.id
_entity.type
_entity.pdbx_description
1 polymer ?
#
loop_
_entity_poly.entity_id
_entity_poly.type
_entity_poly.pdbx_seq_one_letter_code
_entity_poly.pdbx_strand_id
1 'polypeptide(L)'
;MPKSPPWTQEERAILAELYPTQGLNGAADALADRSWAAIHQMAHKMGLKTSHVAAAPKAKLQGTRLAEAVRLREDEKWSFARIGATFGVSEAAACNAVMIALCERTGHRPATRDQYGRLVPAEIERLRLMLRKGLKGIDIQLRMGISAARVAEERRRYNRELKANGKAPLQPPGAGAAYSGVKLSKATRAEVEALFLQGLGTLKISERTGASKTSCTRIRARLVKRLARKGETLPGCDAHGTRHTQAESARFITDSQRDALRRLLLDGWPCARAARFTVVGNSSAYRIRDELAAELARDGKPPLQPRFPGKSRHGLTVSPHWPPTGVKQIYAFRQLLATMSFDEAKAQWRQQKRDEATRPRTFEEQLAAVRAGAKIVERQPIRKADPTYTLGGVATGAL
;
A
#
# COMPACT_ATOMS: atom_id res chain seq x y z
N MET A 1 20.00 31.39 -25.81
CA MET A 1 19.17 31.18 -27.01
C MET A 1 19.00 32.54 -27.68
N PRO A 2 19.47 32.73 -28.92
CA PRO A 2 19.24 33.98 -29.65
C PRO A 2 17.73 34.21 -29.82
N LYS A 3 17.31 35.47 -29.74
CA LYS A 3 15.90 35.87 -29.88
C LYS A 3 15.50 35.66 -31.34
N SER A 4 14.40 34.96 -31.59
CA SER A 4 13.92 34.75 -32.96
C SER A 4 13.65 36.10 -33.65
N PRO A 5 13.97 36.24 -34.95
CA PRO A 5 13.76 37.49 -35.67
C PRO A 5 12.27 37.90 -35.63
N PRO A 6 11.96 39.21 -35.67
CA PRO A 6 10.58 39.68 -35.73
C PRO A 6 9.87 39.15 -36.98
N TRP A 7 8.55 38.99 -36.91
CA TRP A 7 7.74 38.55 -38.05
C TRP A 7 7.51 39.68 -39.03
N THR A 8 7.91 39.50 -40.29
CA THR A 8 7.69 40.46 -41.36
C THR A 8 6.22 40.46 -41.81
N GLN A 9 5.83 41.48 -42.58
CA GLN A 9 4.49 41.57 -43.15
C GLN A 9 4.27 40.49 -44.21
N GLU A 10 5.30 40.17 -45.00
CA GLU A 10 5.30 39.12 -46.02
C GLU A 10 5.08 37.73 -45.38
N GLU A 11 5.84 37.39 -44.34
CA GLU A 11 5.67 36.11 -43.64
C GLU A 11 4.26 35.95 -43.06
N ARG A 12 3.65 37.04 -42.59
CA ARG A 12 2.26 37.03 -42.10
C ARG A 12 1.26 36.87 -43.22
N ALA A 13 1.51 37.47 -44.39
CA ALA A 13 0.67 37.30 -45.57
C ALA A 13 0.70 35.84 -46.05
N ILE A 14 1.89 35.26 -46.19
CA ILE A 14 2.09 33.84 -46.52
C ILE A 14 1.37 32.95 -45.51
N LEU A 15 1.50 33.25 -44.22
CA LEU A 15 0.83 32.48 -43.17
C LEU A 15 -0.70 32.60 -43.25
N ALA A 16 -1.24 33.78 -43.53
CA ALA A 16 -2.68 34.01 -43.67
C ALA A 16 -3.27 33.27 -44.87
N GLU A 17 -2.51 33.14 -45.96
CA GLU A 17 -2.92 32.44 -47.17
C GLU A 17 -2.84 30.91 -47.04
N LEU A 18 -1.71 30.39 -46.56
CA LEU A 18 -1.42 28.95 -46.59
C LEU A 18 -1.94 28.19 -45.37
N TYR A 19 -1.95 28.80 -44.19
CA TYR A 19 -2.33 28.10 -42.96
C TYR A 19 -3.79 27.60 -42.96
N PRO A 20 -4.78 28.35 -43.48
CA PRO A 20 -6.17 27.88 -43.48
C PRO A 20 -6.40 26.61 -44.29
N THR A 21 -5.72 26.45 -45.42
CA THR A 21 -5.95 25.36 -46.39
C THR A 21 -4.96 24.21 -46.27
N GLN A 22 -3.68 24.50 -46.02
CA GLN A 22 -2.59 23.51 -45.98
C GLN A 22 -2.09 23.22 -44.55
N GLY A 23 -2.55 24.01 -43.57
CA GLY A 23 -2.21 23.83 -42.17
C GLY A 23 -0.73 24.11 -41.86
N LEU A 24 -0.25 23.50 -40.77
CA LEU A 24 1.10 23.76 -40.26
C LEU A 24 2.21 23.30 -41.22
N ASN A 25 2.01 22.18 -41.93
CA ASN A 25 3.04 21.63 -42.80
C ASN A 25 3.23 22.51 -44.04
N GLY A 26 2.16 22.86 -44.76
CA GLY A 26 2.28 23.75 -45.92
C GLY A 26 2.81 25.14 -45.56
N ALA A 27 2.44 25.68 -44.39
CA ALA A 27 3.02 26.92 -43.89
C ALA A 27 4.51 26.77 -43.53
N ALA A 28 4.95 25.60 -43.04
CA ALA A 28 6.35 25.34 -42.72
C ALA A 28 7.22 25.12 -43.96
N ASP A 29 6.66 24.54 -45.02
CA ASP A 29 7.34 24.37 -46.30
C ASP A 29 7.62 25.74 -46.96
N ALA A 30 6.69 26.69 -46.83
CA ALA A 30 6.86 28.06 -47.34
C ALA A 30 7.68 28.98 -46.41
N LEU A 31 7.74 28.67 -45.12
CA LEU A 31 8.47 29.44 -44.10
C LEU A 31 9.58 28.58 -43.47
N ALA A 32 10.50 28.08 -44.28
CA ALA A 32 11.54 27.13 -43.87
C ALA A 32 12.44 27.66 -42.72
N ASP A 33 12.64 28.98 -42.63
CA ASP A 33 13.42 29.63 -41.56
C ASP A 33 12.66 29.72 -40.23
N ARG A 34 11.36 29.39 -40.22
CA ARG A 34 10.51 29.43 -39.03
C ARG A 34 10.26 28.03 -38.50
N SER A 35 10.58 27.84 -37.22
CA SER A 35 10.20 26.61 -36.52
C SER A 35 8.68 26.44 -36.48
N TRP A 36 8.21 25.19 -36.47
CA TRP A 36 6.79 24.84 -36.35
C TRP A 36 6.10 25.51 -35.15
N ALA A 37 6.81 25.63 -34.03
CA ALA A 37 6.28 26.28 -32.83
C ALA A 37 6.04 27.78 -33.05
N ALA A 38 6.94 28.47 -33.76
CA ALA A 38 6.79 29.89 -34.08
C ALA A 38 5.60 30.12 -35.02
N ILE A 39 5.47 29.29 -36.06
CA ILE A 39 4.36 29.33 -37.02
C ILE A 39 3.02 29.14 -36.30
N HIS A 40 2.91 28.09 -35.48
CA HIS A 40 1.69 27.81 -34.72
C HIS A 40 1.31 28.95 -33.75
N GLN A 41 2.31 29.53 -33.05
CA GLN A 41 2.06 30.66 -32.15
C GLN A 41 1.60 31.92 -32.90
N MET A 42 2.21 32.21 -34.06
CA MET A 42 1.81 33.37 -34.85
C MET A 42 0.42 33.18 -35.46
N ALA A 43 0.12 31.99 -36.00
CA ALA A 43 -1.21 31.68 -36.51
C ALA A 43 -2.29 31.84 -35.44
N HIS A 44 -2.02 31.37 -34.22
CA HIS A 44 -2.91 31.59 -33.07
C HIS A 44 -3.06 33.08 -32.73
N LYS A 45 -1.96 33.85 -32.72
CA LYS A 45 -1.99 35.30 -32.46
C LYS A 45 -2.80 36.06 -33.51
N MET A 46 -2.78 35.59 -34.76
CA MET A 46 -3.57 36.14 -35.87
C MET A 46 -5.01 35.61 -35.92
N GLY A 47 -5.40 34.67 -35.03
CA GLY A 47 -6.73 34.08 -35.03
C GLY A 47 -7.01 33.12 -36.19
N LEU A 48 -5.97 32.66 -36.90
CA LEU A 48 -6.11 31.78 -38.05
C LEU A 48 -6.57 30.39 -37.61
N LYS A 49 -7.50 29.82 -38.38
CA LYS A 49 -7.99 28.45 -38.23
C LYS A 49 -7.68 27.68 -39.50
N THR A 50 -7.41 26.39 -39.35
CA THR A 50 -7.16 25.49 -40.48
C THR A 50 -8.25 24.45 -40.60
N SER A 51 -8.70 24.18 -41.84
CA SER A 51 -9.56 23.05 -42.17
C SER A 51 -8.74 21.78 -42.45
N HIS A 52 -7.42 21.92 -42.63
CA HIS A 52 -6.51 20.80 -42.86
C HIS A 52 -6.44 19.88 -41.64
N VAL A 53 -6.72 18.59 -41.87
CA VAL A 53 -6.65 17.55 -40.84
C VAL A 53 -5.47 16.63 -41.15
N ALA A 54 -4.35 16.86 -40.46
CA ALA A 54 -3.18 16.00 -40.59
C ALA A 54 -3.46 14.58 -40.05
N ALA A 55 -2.83 13.58 -40.66
CA ALA A 55 -2.85 12.21 -40.16
C ALA A 55 -2.19 12.14 -38.76
N ALA A 56 -2.62 11.16 -37.95
CA ALA A 56 -2.04 10.96 -36.64
C ALA A 56 -0.57 10.55 -36.74
N PRO A 57 0.34 11.14 -35.95
CA PRO A 57 1.75 10.76 -35.96
C PRO A 57 1.91 9.31 -35.50
N LYS A 58 2.78 8.56 -36.18
CA LYS A 58 3.12 7.18 -35.79
C LYS A 58 3.83 7.17 -34.44
N ALA A 59 3.55 6.15 -33.62
CA ALA A 59 4.18 6.01 -32.33
C ALA A 59 5.67 5.69 -32.49
N LYS A 60 6.54 6.39 -31.74
CA LYS A 60 8.00 6.14 -31.76
C LYS A 60 8.38 4.74 -31.24
N LEU A 61 7.52 4.14 -30.42
CA LEU A 61 7.71 2.80 -29.86
C LEU A 61 6.58 1.89 -30.37
N GLN A 62 6.92 0.99 -31.30
CA GLN A 62 5.98 0.11 -32.01
C GLN A 62 6.65 -1.21 -32.42
N GLY A 63 5.86 -2.20 -32.85
CA GLY A 63 6.35 -3.49 -33.34
C GLY A 63 7.19 -4.27 -32.31
N THR A 64 8.29 -4.88 -32.76
CA THR A 64 9.19 -5.68 -31.92
C THR A 64 9.75 -4.90 -30.73
N ARG A 65 10.06 -3.61 -30.92
CA ARG A 65 10.53 -2.72 -29.83
C ARG A 65 9.48 -2.53 -28.74
N LEU A 66 8.20 -2.46 -29.12
CA LEU A 66 7.10 -2.36 -28.17
C LEU A 66 6.88 -3.69 -27.43
N ALA A 67 6.95 -4.82 -28.14
CA ALA A 67 6.86 -6.13 -27.52
C ALA A 67 7.96 -6.33 -26.46
N GLU A 68 9.20 -5.93 -26.76
CA GLU A 68 10.30 -5.99 -25.79
C GLU A 68 10.10 -5.03 -24.61
N ALA A 69 9.62 -3.80 -24.87
CA ALA A 69 9.29 -2.86 -23.79
C ALA A 69 8.20 -3.38 -22.85
N VAL A 70 7.22 -4.12 -23.39
CA VAL A 70 6.18 -4.79 -22.59
C VAL A 70 6.79 -5.93 -21.76
N ARG A 71 7.63 -6.79 -22.36
CA ARG A 71 8.34 -7.86 -21.65
C ARG A 71 9.17 -7.32 -20.48
N LEU A 72 10.00 -6.29 -20.72
CA LEU A 72 10.81 -5.63 -19.68
C LEU A 72 9.94 -5.05 -18.54
N ARG A 73 8.73 -4.59 -18.86
CA ARG A 73 7.80 -4.07 -17.86
C ARG A 73 7.14 -5.19 -17.05
N GLU A 74 6.66 -6.25 -17.70
CA GLU A 74 5.90 -7.32 -17.06
C GLU A 74 6.81 -8.30 -16.31
N ASP A 75 7.92 -8.71 -16.89
CA ASP A 75 8.76 -9.78 -16.35
C ASP A 75 9.82 -9.22 -15.40
N GLU A 76 10.57 -8.22 -15.89
CA GLU A 76 11.70 -7.64 -15.14
C GLU A 76 11.32 -6.45 -14.26
N LYS A 77 10.04 -6.03 -14.30
CA LYS A 77 9.48 -4.92 -13.52
C LYS A 77 10.23 -3.59 -13.69
N TRP A 78 10.77 -3.33 -14.89
CA TRP A 78 11.48 -2.08 -15.16
C TRP A 78 10.57 -0.85 -15.01
N SER A 79 11.17 0.27 -14.61
CA SER A 79 10.50 1.56 -14.57
C SER A 79 10.32 2.13 -15.98
N PHE A 80 9.26 2.92 -16.20
CA PHE A 80 9.05 3.59 -17.49
C PHE A 80 10.18 4.57 -17.85
N ALA A 81 10.83 5.16 -16.86
CA ALA A 81 12.01 5.99 -17.06
C ALA A 81 13.18 5.18 -17.65
N ARG A 82 13.44 3.99 -17.11
CA ARG A 82 14.49 3.10 -17.62
C ARG A 82 14.16 2.60 -19.03
N ILE A 83 12.92 2.17 -19.26
CA ILE A 83 12.43 1.76 -20.59
C ILE A 83 12.59 2.91 -21.59
N GLY A 84 12.16 4.12 -21.23
CA GLY A 84 12.30 5.30 -22.08
C GLY A 84 13.76 5.56 -22.48
N ALA A 85 14.68 5.53 -21.51
CA ALA A 85 16.11 5.69 -21.77
C ALA A 85 16.67 4.63 -22.73
N THR A 86 16.31 3.35 -22.53
CA THR A 86 16.76 2.24 -23.38
C THR A 86 16.28 2.37 -24.82
N PHE A 87 15.04 2.83 -25.04
CA PHE A 87 14.47 2.93 -26.39
C PHE A 87 14.59 4.32 -27.01
N GLY A 88 15.28 5.28 -26.37
CA GLY A 88 15.43 6.64 -26.89
C GLY A 88 14.12 7.42 -26.96
N VAL A 89 13.18 7.16 -26.06
CA VAL A 89 11.88 7.85 -25.98
C VAL A 89 11.67 8.46 -24.59
N SER A 90 10.80 9.46 -24.48
CA SER A 90 10.47 10.03 -23.18
C SER A 90 9.75 9.00 -22.29
N GLU A 91 9.89 9.13 -20.96
CA GLU A 91 9.17 8.28 -19.99
C GLU A 91 7.66 8.26 -20.26
N ALA A 92 7.08 9.43 -20.58
CA ALA A 92 5.66 9.54 -20.90
C ALA A 92 5.28 8.79 -22.18
N ALA A 93 6.13 8.82 -23.22
CA ALA A 93 5.91 8.08 -24.45
C ALA A 93 6.02 6.56 -24.21
N ALA A 94 7.04 6.11 -23.48
CA ALA A 94 7.18 4.71 -23.08
C ALA A 94 5.99 4.21 -22.26
N CYS A 95 5.59 4.99 -21.25
CA CYS A 95 4.42 4.70 -20.41
C CYS A 95 3.15 4.57 -21.27
N ASN A 96 2.82 5.57 -22.09
CA ASN A 96 1.62 5.51 -22.91
C ASN A 96 1.66 4.31 -23.88
N ALA A 97 2.77 4.06 -24.57
CA ALA A 97 2.88 2.97 -25.52
C ALA A 97 2.69 1.59 -24.85
N VAL A 98 3.40 1.35 -23.74
CA VAL A 98 3.29 0.09 -22.99
C VAL A 98 1.89 -0.08 -22.40
N MET A 99 1.33 0.96 -21.78
CA MET A 99 -0.01 0.89 -21.18
C MET A 99 -1.11 0.64 -22.23
N ILE A 100 -0.95 1.18 -23.44
CA ILE A 100 -1.85 0.91 -24.56
C ILE A 100 -1.73 -0.55 -25.01
N ALA A 101 -0.52 -1.07 -25.16
CA ALA A 101 -0.28 -2.47 -25.53
C ALA A 101 -0.80 -3.47 -24.48
N LEU A 102 -0.74 -3.11 -23.20
CA LEU A 102 -1.27 -3.93 -22.10
C LEU A 102 -2.80 -4.02 -22.11
N CYS A 103 -3.51 -3.13 -22.81
CA CYS A 103 -4.97 -3.17 -22.90
C CYS A 103 -5.46 -4.52 -23.44
N GLU A 104 -4.95 -4.94 -24.60
CA GLU A 104 -5.35 -6.20 -25.22
C GLU A 104 -4.89 -7.41 -24.40
N ARG A 105 -3.66 -7.37 -23.87
CA ARG A 105 -3.09 -8.44 -23.05
C ARG A 105 -3.85 -8.68 -21.74
N THR A 106 -4.48 -7.64 -21.20
CA THR A 106 -5.33 -7.73 -20.00
C THR A 106 -6.78 -8.11 -20.32
N GLY A 107 -7.09 -8.47 -21.58
CA GLY A 107 -8.41 -8.88 -22.01
C GLY A 107 -9.38 -7.72 -22.24
N HIS A 108 -8.86 -6.50 -22.43
CA HIS A 108 -9.67 -5.31 -22.69
C HIS A 108 -9.62 -4.89 -24.16
N ARG A 109 -10.75 -4.37 -24.67
CA ARG A 109 -10.86 -3.87 -26.05
C ARG A 109 -10.32 -2.44 -26.16
N PRO A 110 -9.29 -2.17 -26.98
CA PRO A 110 -8.83 -0.81 -27.25
C PRO A 110 -9.95 0.06 -27.81
N ALA A 111 -9.83 1.37 -27.59
CA ALA A 111 -10.79 2.33 -28.10
C ALA A 111 -10.61 2.52 -29.60
N THR A 112 -11.70 2.37 -30.35
CA THR A 112 -11.74 2.65 -31.79
C THR A 112 -11.45 4.12 -32.07
N ARG A 113 -10.65 4.35 -33.10
CA ARG A 113 -10.28 5.69 -33.57
C ARG A 113 -10.69 5.88 -35.02
N ASP A 114 -10.96 7.13 -35.39
CA ASP A 114 -11.15 7.51 -36.80
C ASP A 114 -9.81 7.54 -37.55
N GLN A 115 -9.87 7.82 -38.85
CA GLN A 115 -8.69 7.93 -39.73
C GLN A 115 -7.70 9.04 -39.30
N TYR A 116 -8.14 9.97 -38.46
CA TYR A 116 -7.33 11.05 -37.89
C TYR A 116 -6.83 10.75 -36.48
N GLY A 117 -7.04 9.53 -35.99
CA GLY A 117 -6.61 9.06 -34.67
C GLY A 117 -7.43 9.59 -33.50
N ARG A 118 -8.59 10.23 -33.75
CA ARG A 118 -9.52 10.73 -32.72
C ARG A 118 -10.47 9.62 -32.28
N LEU A 119 -10.94 9.67 -31.04
CA LEU A 119 -11.93 8.71 -30.54
C LEU A 119 -13.28 8.93 -31.23
N VAL A 120 -13.88 7.85 -31.73
CA VAL A 120 -15.23 7.90 -32.28
C VAL A 120 -16.26 8.23 -31.18
N PRO A 121 -17.43 8.81 -31.49
CA PRO A 121 -18.39 9.26 -30.48
C PRO A 121 -18.80 8.19 -29.46
N ALA A 122 -19.00 6.95 -29.90
CA ALA A 122 -19.33 5.83 -29.02
C ALA A 122 -18.23 5.56 -27.96
N GLU A 123 -16.96 5.72 -28.34
CA GLU A 123 -15.83 5.52 -27.41
C GLU A 123 -15.65 6.70 -26.45
N ILE A 124 -16.05 7.91 -26.87
CA ILE A 124 -16.11 9.07 -25.96
C ILE A 124 -17.15 8.82 -24.87
N GLU A 125 -18.33 8.30 -25.22
CA GLU A 125 -19.37 7.98 -24.23
C GLU A 125 -18.96 6.82 -23.30
N ARG A 126 -18.26 5.81 -23.83
CA ARG A 126 -17.63 4.76 -23.00
C ARG A 126 -16.62 5.33 -22.01
N LEU A 127 -15.77 6.27 -22.44
CA LEU A 127 -14.83 6.97 -21.57
C LEU A 127 -15.56 7.79 -20.49
N ARG A 128 -16.61 8.53 -20.86
CA ARG A 128 -17.43 9.31 -19.94
C ARG A 128 -18.12 8.43 -18.90
N LEU A 129 -18.59 7.24 -19.28
CA LEU A 129 -19.14 6.26 -18.34
C LEU A 129 -18.11 5.84 -17.29
N MET A 130 -16.87 5.55 -17.69
CA MET A 130 -15.80 5.20 -16.74
C MET A 130 -15.44 6.38 -15.82
N LEU A 131 -15.44 7.60 -16.35
CA LEU A 131 -15.22 8.81 -15.56
C LEU A 131 -16.33 9.04 -14.52
N ARG A 132 -17.60 8.81 -14.89
CA ARG A 132 -18.75 8.89 -13.97
C ARG A 132 -18.67 7.85 -12.85
N LYS A 133 -18.25 6.63 -13.18
CA LYS A 133 -17.98 5.56 -12.21
C LYS A 133 -16.77 5.84 -11.29
N GLY A 134 -16.07 6.95 -11.50
CA GLY A 134 -14.95 7.34 -10.65
C GLY A 134 -13.70 6.48 -10.82
N LEU A 135 -13.52 5.80 -11.96
CA LEU A 135 -12.32 4.97 -12.18
C LEU A 135 -11.03 5.82 -12.12
N LYS A 136 -9.92 5.20 -11.71
CA LYS A 136 -8.61 5.87 -11.72
C LYS A 136 -8.16 6.04 -13.17
N GLY A 137 -7.41 7.12 -13.42
CA GLY A 137 -6.91 7.40 -14.77
C GLY A 137 -6.03 6.29 -15.33
N ILE A 138 -5.31 5.55 -14.48
CA ILE A 138 -4.50 4.40 -14.92
C ILE A 138 -5.36 3.21 -15.35
N ASP A 139 -6.45 2.95 -14.63
CA ASP A 139 -7.38 1.85 -14.94
C ASP A 139 -8.11 2.14 -16.25
N ILE A 140 -8.45 3.40 -16.51
CA ILE A 140 -9.08 3.83 -17.77
C ILE A 140 -8.10 3.63 -18.94
N GLN A 141 -6.82 3.97 -18.77
CA GLN A 141 -5.80 3.74 -19.82
C GLN A 141 -5.66 2.25 -20.14
N LEU A 142 -5.58 1.39 -19.12
CA LEU A 142 -5.53 -0.07 -19.30
C LEU A 142 -6.78 -0.62 -19.97
N ARG A 143 -7.96 -0.13 -19.61
CA ARG A 143 -9.24 -0.66 -20.12
C ARG A 143 -9.61 -0.19 -21.52
N MET A 144 -9.04 0.92 -21.97
CA MET A 144 -9.40 1.55 -23.24
C MET A 144 -8.23 1.70 -24.21
N GLY A 145 -6.98 1.43 -23.80
CA GLY A 145 -5.83 1.61 -24.69
C GLY A 145 -5.69 3.07 -25.16
N ILE A 146 -5.87 4.02 -24.25
CA ILE A 146 -5.74 5.46 -24.52
C ILE A 146 -4.65 6.09 -23.65
N SER A 147 -4.16 7.27 -24.03
CA SER A 147 -3.12 7.97 -23.28
C SER A 147 -3.66 8.67 -22.02
N ALA A 148 -2.81 8.84 -21.02
CA ALA A 148 -3.14 9.61 -19.81
C ALA A 148 -3.63 11.02 -20.11
N ALA A 149 -3.01 11.66 -21.12
CA ALA A 149 -3.36 13.01 -21.56
C ALA A 149 -4.81 13.08 -22.06
N ARG A 150 -5.24 12.08 -22.86
CA ARG A 150 -6.59 12.04 -23.41
C ARG A 150 -7.65 11.86 -22.31
N VAL A 151 -7.39 10.98 -21.34
CA VAL A 151 -8.27 10.81 -20.16
C VAL A 151 -8.40 12.11 -19.38
N ALA A 152 -7.28 12.80 -19.14
CA ALA A 152 -7.28 14.06 -18.40
C ALA A 152 -7.98 15.19 -19.17
N GLU A 153 -7.81 15.25 -20.49
CA GLU A 153 -8.49 16.20 -21.37
C GLU A 153 -10.01 16.00 -21.35
N GLU A 154 -10.48 14.78 -21.55
CA GLU A 154 -11.92 14.49 -21.57
C GLU A 154 -12.57 14.68 -20.21
N ARG A 155 -11.86 14.39 -19.11
CA ARG A 155 -12.33 14.78 -17.77
C ARG A 155 -12.54 16.29 -17.64
N ARG A 156 -11.60 17.10 -18.13
CA ARG A 156 -11.73 18.58 -18.10
C ARG A 156 -12.88 19.05 -18.98
N ARG A 157 -12.98 18.52 -20.19
CA ARG A 157 -14.05 18.86 -21.15
C ARG A 157 -15.42 18.52 -20.57
N TYR A 158 -15.59 17.29 -20.10
CA TYR A 158 -16.87 16.83 -19.57
C TYR A 158 -17.25 17.56 -18.27
N ASN A 159 -16.30 17.87 -17.38
CA ASN A 159 -16.60 18.72 -16.22
C ASN A 159 -17.07 20.13 -16.61
N ARG A 160 -16.51 20.75 -17.67
CA ARG A 160 -16.99 22.04 -18.17
C ARG A 160 -18.43 21.94 -18.69
N GLU A 161 -18.73 20.88 -19.42
CA GLU A 161 -20.09 20.60 -19.93
C GLU A 161 -21.09 20.36 -18.79
N LEU A 162 -20.74 19.56 -17.79
CA LEU A 162 -21.57 19.35 -16.60
C LEU A 162 -21.84 20.66 -15.88
N LYS A 163 -20.81 21.50 -15.69
CA LYS A 163 -20.96 22.82 -15.08
C LYS A 163 -21.89 23.73 -15.89
N ALA A 164 -21.72 23.78 -17.22
CA ALA A 164 -22.58 24.57 -18.10
C ALA A 164 -24.05 24.14 -18.04
N ASN A 165 -24.28 22.84 -17.84
CA ASN A 165 -25.62 22.25 -17.71
C ASN A 165 -26.16 22.23 -16.28
N GLY A 166 -25.52 22.91 -15.31
CA GLY A 166 -25.94 22.94 -13.91
C GLY A 166 -25.84 21.59 -13.17
N LYS A 167 -25.10 20.63 -13.70
CA LYS A 167 -24.93 19.29 -13.12
C LYS A 167 -23.70 19.24 -12.20
N ALA A 168 -23.75 18.36 -11.20
CA ALA A 168 -22.62 18.10 -10.31
C ALA A 168 -21.37 17.66 -11.11
N PRO A 169 -20.16 18.09 -10.70
CA PRO A 169 -18.93 17.69 -11.36
C PRO A 169 -18.67 16.19 -11.19
N LEU A 170 -17.84 15.63 -12.07
CA LEU A 170 -17.39 14.25 -11.98
C LEU A 170 -16.74 13.97 -10.62
N GLN A 171 -16.98 12.78 -10.09
CA GLN A 171 -16.28 12.28 -8.92
C GLN A 171 -14.76 12.31 -9.14
N PRO A 172 -13.97 12.56 -8.07
CA PRO A 172 -12.52 12.46 -8.13
C PRO A 172 -12.10 11.05 -8.57
N PRO A 173 -10.98 10.91 -9.31
CA PRO A 173 -10.48 9.60 -9.72
C PRO A 173 -10.29 8.66 -8.52
N GLY A 174 -10.63 7.38 -8.68
CA GLY A 174 -10.60 6.38 -7.62
C GLY A 174 -11.71 6.53 -6.58
N ALA A 175 -12.85 7.12 -6.94
CA ALA A 175 -14.00 7.37 -6.05
C ALA A 175 -13.63 8.13 -4.76
N GLY A 176 -12.64 9.02 -4.83
CA GLY A 176 -12.17 9.79 -3.67
C GLY A 176 -11.11 9.09 -2.82
N ALA A 177 -10.73 7.85 -3.14
CA ALA A 177 -9.63 7.17 -2.47
C ALA A 177 -8.31 7.92 -2.66
N ALA A 178 -7.57 8.15 -1.58
CA ALA A 178 -6.25 8.76 -1.65
C ALA A 178 -5.23 7.77 -2.24
N TYR A 179 -4.89 7.95 -3.52
CA TYR A 179 -3.86 7.17 -4.20
C TYR A 179 -2.67 8.03 -4.63
N SER A 180 -1.60 7.38 -5.06
CA SER A 180 -0.29 7.97 -5.37
C SER A 180 -0.28 9.09 -6.42
N GLY A 181 -1.34 9.19 -7.22
CA GLY A 181 -1.52 10.17 -8.28
C GLY A 181 -2.42 11.35 -7.92
N VAL A 182 -3.00 11.38 -6.71
CA VAL A 182 -3.78 12.54 -6.24
C VAL A 182 -2.83 13.68 -5.88
N LYS A 183 -3.10 14.89 -6.38
CA LYS A 183 -2.33 16.09 -6.00
C LYS A 183 -2.64 16.43 -4.53
N LEU A 184 -1.63 16.37 -3.68
CA LEU A 184 -1.73 16.85 -2.30
C LEU A 184 -1.66 18.39 -2.26
N SER A 185 -2.51 18.99 -1.43
CA SER A 185 -2.48 20.43 -1.13
C SER A 185 -1.16 20.83 -0.44
N LYS A 186 -0.83 22.12 -0.44
CA LYS A 186 0.36 22.63 0.27
C LYS A 186 0.24 22.39 1.78
N ALA A 187 -0.94 22.59 2.35
CA ALA A 187 -1.24 22.36 3.76
C ALA A 187 -1.02 20.90 4.17
N THR A 188 -1.61 19.96 3.43
CA THR A 188 -1.45 18.51 3.71
C THR A 188 0.00 18.06 3.59
N ARG A 189 0.78 18.64 2.66
CA ARG A 189 2.23 18.33 2.57
C ARG A 189 2.98 18.83 3.80
N ALA A 190 2.70 20.05 4.25
CA ALA A 190 3.34 20.62 5.44
C ALA A 190 2.98 19.82 6.70
N GLU A 191 1.73 19.39 6.83
CA GLU A 191 1.27 18.52 7.92
C GLU A 191 1.99 17.16 7.91
N VAL A 192 2.09 16.51 6.74
CA VAL A 192 2.85 15.25 6.60
C VAL A 192 4.32 15.43 6.99
N GLU A 193 4.96 16.53 6.59
CA GLU A 193 6.35 16.84 6.97
C GLU A 193 6.48 17.07 8.49
N ALA A 194 5.57 17.83 9.10
CA ALA A 194 5.55 18.08 10.53
C ALA A 194 5.42 16.77 11.33
N LEU A 195 4.54 15.85 10.90
CA LEU A 195 4.40 14.55 11.55
C LEU A 195 5.66 13.67 11.40
N PHE A 196 6.39 13.77 10.29
CA PHE A 196 7.70 13.10 10.18
C PHE A 196 8.72 13.70 11.13
N LEU A 197 8.72 15.01 11.33
CA LEU A 197 9.57 15.72 12.31
C LEU A 197 9.16 15.46 13.77
N GLN A 198 7.97 14.91 14.01
CA GLN A 198 7.57 14.35 15.31
C GLN A 198 8.01 12.88 15.47
N GLY A 199 8.71 12.31 14.49
CA GLY A 199 9.20 10.91 14.53
C GLY A 199 8.18 9.86 14.08
N LEU A 200 6.99 10.23 13.61
CA LEU A 200 5.96 9.25 13.21
C LEU A 200 6.34 8.46 11.96
N GLY A 201 5.95 7.18 11.94
CA GLY A 201 6.14 6.29 10.79
C GLY A 201 5.18 6.57 9.65
N THR A 202 5.58 6.24 8.42
CA THR A 202 4.80 6.48 7.19
C THR A 202 3.37 5.94 7.25
N LEU A 203 3.15 4.78 7.87
CA LEU A 203 1.82 4.19 7.99
C LEU A 203 0.89 5.05 8.87
N LYS A 204 1.36 5.40 10.08
CA LYS A 204 0.61 6.25 11.02
C LYS A 204 0.29 7.62 10.41
N ILE A 205 1.23 8.18 9.65
CA ILE A 205 1.04 9.48 8.98
C ILE A 205 -0.01 9.37 7.87
N SER A 206 0.03 8.29 7.08
CA SER A 206 -0.96 8.02 6.02
C SER A 206 -2.37 7.90 6.61
N GLU A 207 -2.52 7.20 7.74
CA GLU A 207 -3.79 7.06 8.46
C GLU A 207 -4.29 8.41 9.01
N ARG A 208 -3.41 9.22 9.61
CA ARG A 208 -3.79 10.52 10.21
C ARG A 208 -4.16 11.59 9.18
N THR A 209 -3.41 11.67 8.09
CA THR A 209 -3.55 12.76 7.10
C THR A 209 -4.46 12.40 5.94
N GLY A 210 -4.88 11.13 5.85
CA GLY A 210 -5.56 10.59 4.67
C GLY A 210 -4.70 10.59 3.40
N ALA A 211 -3.43 10.98 3.45
CA ALA A 211 -2.53 10.95 2.30
C ALA A 211 -2.12 9.50 1.98
N SER A 212 -1.95 9.18 0.69
CA SER A 212 -1.52 7.83 0.30
C SER A 212 -0.13 7.50 0.85
N LYS A 213 0.07 6.24 1.27
CA LYS A 213 1.39 5.73 1.75
C LYS A 213 2.53 6.09 0.81
N THR A 214 2.34 5.91 -0.50
CA THR A 214 3.32 6.27 -1.53
C THR A 214 3.63 7.76 -1.57
N SER A 215 2.63 8.62 -1.37
CA SER A 215 2.85 10.07 -1.32
C SER A 215 3.65 10.44 -0.08
N CYS A 216 3.34 9.86 1.08
CA CYS A 216 4.10 10.03 2.32
C CYS A 216 5.56 9.56 2.14
N THR A 217 5.80 8.43 1.48
CA THR A 217 7.17 7.94 1.18
C THR A 217 7.94 8.92 0.30
N ARG A 218 7.32 9.50 -0.75
CA ARG A 218 7.99 10.50 -1.60
C ARG A 218 8.30 11.79 -0.83
N ILE A 219 7.39 12.25 0.02
CA ILE A 219 7.60 13.43 0.88
C ILE A 219 8.77 13.15 1.83
N ARG A 220 8.77 11.98 2.48
CA ARG A 220 9.88 11.55 3.35
C ARG A 220 11.22 11.55 2.63
N ALA A 221 11.31 10.96 1.43
CA ALA A 221 12.57 10.91 0.68
C ALA A 221 13.11 12.31 0.34
N ARG A 222 12.23 13.27 0.03
CA ARG A 222 12.62 14.68 -0.19
C ARG A 222 13.03 15.36 1.11
N LEU A 223 12.30 15.10 2.20
CA LEU A 223 12.58 15.65 3.52
C LEU A 223 13.96 15.19 4.02
N VAL A 224 14.25 13.89 3.94
CA VAL A 224 15.58 13.32 4.28
C VAL A 224 16.68 14.01 3.48
N LYS A 225 16.54 14.11 2.15
CA LYS A 225 17.53 14.82 1.31
C LYS A 225 17.70 16.30 1.69
N ARG A 226 16.62 16.96 2.11
CA ARG A 226 16.66 18.38 2.52
C ARG A 226 17.33 18.56 3.87
N LEU A 227 17.05 17.69 4.84
CA LEU A 227 17.67 17.71 6.17
C LEU A 227 19.16 17.34 6.09
N ALA A 228 19.51 16.34 5.30
CA ALA A 228 20.91 15.93 5.10
C ALA A 228 21.80 17.07 4.58
N ARG A 229 21.27 17.94 3.70
CA ARG A 229 21.98 19.15 3.22
C ARG A 229 22.25 20.18 4.32
N LYS A 230 21.50 20.14 5.42
CA LYS A 230 21.65 20.99 6.60
C LYS A 230 22.47 20.33 7.71
N GLY A 231 22.93 19.08 7.51
CA GLY A 231 23.52 18.28 8.59
C GLY A 231 22.50 17.76 9.61
N GLU A 232 21.19 17.90 9.34
CA GLU A 232 20.11 17.44 10.21
C GLU A 232 19.61 16.04 9.79
N THR A 233 19.02 15.30 10.73
CA THR A 233 18.41 13.99 10.47
C THR A 233 16.96 13.94 10.94
N LEU A 234 16.18 13.01 10.40
CA LEU A 234 14.84 12.76 10.93
C LEU A 234 14.95 12.14 12.33
N PRO A 235 14.06 12.48 13.28
CA PRO A 235 14.08 11.87 14.60
C PRO A 235 14.03 10.34 14.55
N GLY A 236 14.99 9.71 15.22
CA GLY A 236 15.18 8.26 15.24
C GLY A 236 15.63 7.64 13.91
N CYS A 237 16.14 8.44 12.97
CA CYS A 237 16.71 7.98 11.71
C CYS A 237 18.16 8.41 11.53
N ASP A 238 18.95 7.63 10.81
CA ASP A 238 20.32 8.00 10.40
C ASP A 238 20.31 9.07 9.28
N ALA A 239 21.50 9.46 8.82
CA ALA A 239 21.69 10.42 7.73
C ALA A 239 21.07 9.99 6.38
N HIS A 240 20.86 8.68 6.17
CA HIS A 240 20.22 8.12 4.99
C HIS A 240 18.70 7.98 5.15
N GLY A 241 18.16 8.32 6.32
CA GLY A 241 16.75 8.14 6.63
C GLY A 241 16.40 6.67 6.91
N THR A 242 17.33 5.83 7.35
CA THR A 242 17.06 4.51 7.93
C THR A 242 16.72 4.70 9.41
N ARG A 243 15.63 4.10 9.89
CA ARG A 243 15.28 4.20 11.32
C ARG A 243 16.22 3.33 12.14
N HIS A 244 16.90 3.92 13.12
CA HIS A 244 17.72 3.22 14.11
C HIS A 244 17.07 3.27 15.52
N THR A 245 16.32 4.34 15.82
CA THR A 245 15.53 4.46 17.05
C THR A 245 14.06 4.31 16.72
N GLN A 246 13.47 3.19 17.12
CA GLN A 246 12.02 3.00 17.07
C GLN A 246 11.48 3.40 18.45
N ALA A 247 10.55 4.37 18.50
CA ALA A 247 9.91 4.76 19.76
C ALA A 247 9.34 3.53 20.46
N GLU A 248 9.59 3.41 21.77
CA GLU A 248 9.08 2.32 22.59
C GLU A 248 7.58 2.13 22.32
N SER A 249 7.21 0.88 22.10
CA SER A 249 5.82 0.50 21.84
C SER A 249 5.61 -0.85 22.48
N ALA A 250 4.34 -1.25 22.68
CA ALA A 250 3.99 -2.61 23.10
C ALA A 250 4.52 -3.73 22.16
N ARG A 251 5.28 -3.39 21.11
CA ARG A 251 6.00 -4.34 20.25
C ARG A 251 7.41 -4.68 20.75
N PHE A 252 7.99 -3.87 21.64
CA PHE A 252 9.31 -4.12 22.19
C PHE A 252 9.30 -5.28 23.19
N ILE A 253 10.45 -5.92 23.31
CA ILE A 253 10.73 -6.91 24.34
C ILE A 253 11.22 -6.09 25.53
N THR A 254 10.51 -6.15 26.64
CA THR A 254 10.92 -5.45 27.87
C THR A 254 12.17 -6.10 28.44
N ASP A 255 12.92 -5.37 29.27
CA ASP A 255 14.10 -5.94 29.92
C ASP A 255 13.73 -7.08 30.86
N SER A 256 12.58 -7.00 31.52
CA SER A 256 12.00 -8.11 32.30
C SER A 256 11.76 -9.38 31.47
N GLN A 257 11.30 -9.26 30.22
CA GLN A 257 11.15 -10.41 29.31
C GLN A 257 12.52 -10.95 28.85
N ARG A 258 13.49 -10.06 28.65
CA ARG A 258 14.85 -10.40 28.25
C ARG A 258 15.54 -11.19 29.37
N ASP A 259 15.44 -10.74 30.61
CA ASP A 259 15.99 -11.41 31.78
C ASP A 259 15.34 -12.77 32.03
N ALA A 260 14.01 -12.83 31.95
CA ALA A 260 13.28 -14.10 32.06
C ALA A 260 13.70 -15.08 30.95
N LEU A 261 13.90 -14.61 29.71
CA LEU A 261 14.35 -15.45 28.61
C LEU A 261 15.79 -15.96 28.86
N ARG A 262 16.70 -15.09 29.29
CA ARG A 262 18.09 -15.45 29.59
C ARG A 262 18.17 -16.49 30.70
N ARG A 263 17.40 -16.33 31.79
CA ARG A 263 17.30 -17.32 32.87
C ARG A 263 16.87 -18.70 32.34
N LEU A 264 15.79 -18.76 31.56
CA LEU A 264 15.31 -20.04 31.00
C LEU A 264 16.33 -20.70 30.05
N LEU A 265 17.06 -19.90 29.26
CA LEU A 265 18.13 -20.42 28.39
C LEU A 265 19.28 -21.02 29.20
N LEU A 266 19.69 -20.36 30.30
CA LEU A 266 20.70 -20.87 31.24
C LEU A 266 20.23 -22.15 31.95
N ASP A 267 18.93 -22.26 32.26
CA ASP A 267 18.31 -23.46 32.82
C ASP A 267 18.17 -24.62 31.79
N GLY A 268 18.69 -24.42 30.58
CA GLY A 268 18.69 -25.44 29.53
C GLY A 268 17.37 -25.57 28.78
N TRP A 269 16.46 -24.59 28.84
CA TRP A 269 15.24 -24.65 28.02
C TRP A 269 15.57 -24.48 26.53
N PRO A 270 14.96 -25.26 25.62
CA PRO A 270 15.07 -25.02 24.19
C PRO A 270 14.61 -23.61 23.82
N CYS A 271 15.38 -22.89 22.99
CA CYS A 271 15.15 -21.48 22.67
C CYS A 271 13.71 -21.19 22.19
N ALA A 272 13.17 -22.00 21.27
CA ALA A 272 11.81 -21.85 20.79
C ALA A 272 10.74 -22.01 21.90
N ARG A 273 10.99 -22.88 22.89
CA ARG A 273 10.10 -23.08 24.04
C ARG A 273 10.18 -21.89 25.00
N ALA A 274 11.40 -21.45 25.31
CA ALA A 274 11.64 -20.28 26.15
C ALA A 274 11.03 -19.02 25.54
N ALA A 275 11.19 -18.80 24.22
CA ALA A 275 10.59 -17.69 23.48
C ALA A 275 9.06 -17.65 23.59
N ARG A 276 8.41 -18.80 23.39
CA ARG A 276 6.94 -18.91 23.56
C ARG A 276 6.53 -18.62 24.99
N PHE A 277 7.29 -19.13 25.96
CA PHE A 277 6.98 -18.94 27.38
C PHE A 277 7.14 -17.48 27.80
N THR A 278 8.12 -16.74 27.29
CA THR A 278 8.35 -15.33 27.62
C THR A 278 7.62 -14.35 26.71
N VAL A 279 6.84 -14.84 25.75
CA VAL A 279 6.10 -14.01 24.78
C VAL A 279 7.04 -13.13 23.94
N VAL A 280 8.20 -13.70 23.60
CA VAL A 280 9.24 -13.12 22.74
C VAL A 280 9.18 -13.77 21.36
N GLY A 281 9.33 -12.96 20.30
CA GLY A 281 9.36 -13.48 18.94
C GLY A 281 10.59 -14.36 18.69
N ASN A 282 10.43 -15.47 17.96
CA ASN A 282 11.50 -16.45 17.73
C ASN A 282 12.81 -15.83 17.26
N SER A 283 12.78 -14.98 16.22
CA SER A 283 14.00 -14.36 15.67
C SER A 283 14.75 -13.54 16.72
N SER A 284 14.03 -12.78 17.56
CA SER A 284 14.64 -12.00 18.63
C SER A 284 15.17 -12.89 19.75
N ALA A 285 14.49 -13.99 20.07
CA ALA A 285 14.95 -14.95 21.07
C ALA A 285 16.25 -15.66 20.64
N TYR A 286 16.36 -16.04 19.37
CA TYR A 286 17.60 -16.60 18.82
C TYR A 286 18.75 -15.60 18.87
N ARG A 287 18.50 -14.33 18.54
CA ARG A 287 19.52 -13.28 18.69
C ARG A 287 19.99 -13.13 20.14
N ILE A 288 19.06 -13.09 21.10
CA ILE A 288 19.40 -13.01 22.54
C ILE A 288 20.18 -14.26 23.01
N ARG A 289 19.84 -15.44 22.50
CA ARG A 289 20.59 -16.68 22.77
C ARG A 289 22.03 -16.57 22.26
N ASP A 290 22.22 -16.06 21.05
CA ASP A 290 23.54 -15.95 20.43
C ASP A 290 24.40 -14.89 21.15
N GLU A 291 23.79 -13.76 21.54
CA GLU A 291 24.42 -12.75 22.41
C GLU A 291 24.86 -13.37 23.75
N LEU A 292 23.98 -14.11 24.43
CA LEU A 292 24.29 -14.80 25.68
C LEU A 292 25.38 -15.88 25.51
N ALA A 293 25.35 -16.65 24.43
CA ALA A 293 26.36 -17.65 24.14
C ALA A 293 27.75 -17.02 23.92
N ALA A 294 27.81 -15.88 23.23
CA ALA A 294 29.05 -15.13 23.05
C ALA A 294 29.58 -14.54 24.37
N GLU A 295 28.69 -14.06 25.26
CA GLU A 295 29.06 -13.62 26.60
C GLU A 295 29.64 -14.77 27.44
N LEU A 296 28.98 -15.94 27.46
CA LEU A 296 29.47 -17.12 28.19
C LEU A 296 30.84 -17.57 27.66
N ALA A 297 31.03 -17.57 26.33
CA ALA A 297 32.32 -17.91 25.73
C ALA A 297 33.43 -16.93 26.13
N ARG A 298 33.12 -15.63 26.20
CA ARG A 298 34.06 -14.60 26.68
C ARG A 298 34.44 -14.80 28.14
N ASP A 299 33.47 -15.18 28.97
CA ASP A 299 33.64 -15.44 30.39
C ASP A 299 34.29 -16.82 30.69
N GLY A 300 34.62 -17.61 29.67
CA GLY A 300 35.15 -18.98 29.85
C GLY A 300 34.15 -19.97 30.46
N LYS A 301 32.85 -19.65 30.42
CA LYS A 301 31.77 -20.49 30.95
C LYS A 301 31.36 -21.54 29.90
N PRO A 302 30.81 -22.69 30.34
CA PRO A 302 30.35 -23.72 29.41
C PRO A 302 29.24 -23.19 28.48
N PRO A 303 29.17 -23.72 27.24
CA PRO A 303 28.16 -23.29 26.27
C PRO A 303 26.74 -23.65 26.74
N LEU A 304 25.75 -22.91 26.25
CA LEU A 304 24.34 -23.21 26.50
C LEU A 304 24.00 -24.62 26.00
N GLN A 305 23.61 -25.51 26.91
CA GLN A 305 23.20 -26.88 26.58
C GLN A 305 21.68 -27.04 26.72
N PRO A 306 20.91 -27.01 25.61
CA PRO A 306 19.47 -27.21 25.68
C PRO A 306 19.15 -28.66 26.05
N ARG A 307 18.38 -28.82 27.13
CA ARG A 307 17.73 -30.07 27.50
C ARG A 307 16.48 -30.22 26.66
N PHE A 308 16.61 -30.95 25.56
CA PHE A 308 15.44 -31.29 24.75
C PHE A 308 14.57 -32.26 25.56
N PRO A 309 13.30 -31.92 25.84
CA PRO A 309 12.39 -32.93 26.37
C PRO A 309 12.32 -34.06 25.34
N GLY A 310 12.67 -35.28 25.75
CA GLY A 310 12.45 -36.48 24.94
C GLY A 310 10.99 -36.52 24.50
N LYS A 311 10.70 -37.14 23.33
CA LYS A 311 9.36 -37.24 22.70
C LYS A 311 8.27 -37.28 23.76
N SER A 312 7.72 -36.12 24.07
CA SER A 312 6.90 -35.93 25.25
C SER A 312 5.64 -36.76 25.09
N ARG A 313 5.41 -37.72 25.99
CA ARG A 313 4.09 -38.34 26.21
C ARG A 313 3.04 -37.21 26.23
N HIS A 314 2.00 -37.35 25.41
CA HIS A 314 0.82 -36.48 25.47
C HIS A 314 0.39 -36.33 26.93
N GLY A 315 0.52 -35.14 27.52
CA GLY A 315 0.08 -34.92 28.90
C GLY A 315 0.85 -33.89 29.76
N LEU A 316 2.03 -33.39 29.35
CA LEU A 316 2.68 -32.27 30.06
C LEU A 316 2.02 -30.94 29.68
N THR A 317 0.84 -30.76 30.25
CA THR A 317 0.05 -29.53 30.47
C THR A 317 0.67 -28.24 29.90
N VAL A 318 0.33 -27.94 28.65
CA VAL A 318 0.17 -26.55 28.25
C VAL A 318 -0.88 -25.97 29.20
N SER A 319 -0.48 -25.08 30.10
CA SER A 319 -1.43 -24.38 30.96
C SER A 319 -2.50 -23.77 30.05
N PRO A 320 -3.80 -24.10 30.18
CA PRO A 320 -4.81 -23.68 29.21
C PRO A 320 -4.91 -22.15 29.05
N HIS A 321 -4.43 -21.41 30.04
CA HIS A 321 -4.41 -19.95 30.07
C HIS A 321 -3.02 -19.33 29.90
N TRP A 322 -2.01 -20.10 29.45
CA TRP A 322 -0.65 -19.61 29.23
C TRP A 322 0.12 -20.42 28.17
N PRO A 323 0.82 -19.77 27.20
CA PRO A 323 1.02 -18.32 27.03
C PRO A 323 -0.08 -17.62 26.22
N PRO A 324 -0.12 -16.26 26.18
CA PRO A 324 -0.95 -15.48 25.27
C PRO A 324 -0.76 -15.93 23.81
N THR A 325 -1.85 -16.09 23.06
CA THR A 325 -1.83 -16.52 21.66
C THR A 325 -2.36 -15.46 20.71
N GLY A 326 -1.65 -15.25 19.60
CA GLY A 326 -2.00 -14.25 18.59
C GLY A 326 -1.66 -12.81 18.96
N VAL A 327 -1.68 -11.94 17.95
CA VAL A 327 -1.15 -10.57 18.02
C VAL A 327 -1.85 -9.71 19.08
N LYS A 328 -3.18 -9.81 19.19
CA LYS A 328 -3.97 -9.02 20.14
C LYS A 328 -3.64 -9.37 21.60
N GLN A 329 -3.59 -10.66 21.93
CA GLN A 329 -3.32 -11.11 23.31
C GLN A 329 -1.88 -10.80 23.71
N ILE A 330 -0.92 -10.97 22.79
CA ILE A 330 0.47 -10.60 23.02
C ILE A 330 0.59 -9.11 23.37
N TYR A 331 -0.12 -8.23 22.67
CA TYR A 331 -0.09 -6.79 22.98
C TYR A 331 -0.75 -6.44 24.31
N ALA A 332 -1.89 -7.06 24.63
CA ALA A 332 -2.54 -6.87 25.93
C ALA A 332 -1.62 -7.31 27.08
N PHE A 333 -0.95 -8.46 26.95
CA PHE A 333 0.01 -8.93 27.95
C PHE A 333 1.20 -7.96 28.10
N ARG A 334 1.71 -7.41 27.01
CA ARG A 334 2.82 -6.44 27.05
C ARG A 334 2.43 -5.09 27.63
N GLN A 335 1.15 -4.73 27.63
CA GLN A 335 0.69 -3.56 28.38
C GLN A 335 0.76 -3.78 29.89
N LEU A 336 0.47 -4.99 30.37
CA LEU A 336 0.65 -5.33 31.79
C LEU A 336 2.12 -5.19 32.19
N LEU A 337 3.04 -5.68 31.35
CA LEU A 337 4.49 -5.55 31.58
C LEU A 337 5.01 -4.11 31.65
N ALA A 338 4.22 -3.11 31.26
CA ALA A 338 4.61 -1.71 31.41
C ALA A 338 4.49 -1.22 32.87
N THR A 339 3.66 -1.87 33.68
CA THR A 339 3.35 -1.42 35.06
C THR A 339 3.70 -2.44 36.14
N MET A 340 4.08 -3.67 35.78
CA MET A 340 4.38 -4.73 36.74
C MET A 340 5.48 -5.67 36.23
N SER A 341 6.05 -6.45 37.13
CA SER A 341 7.08 -7.44 36.80
C SER A 341 6.52 -8.59 35.94
N PHE A 342 7.41 -9.38 35.32
CA PHE A 342 6.99 -10.47 34.44
C PHE A 342 6.14 -11.52 35.15
N ASP A 343 6.48 -11.87 36.39
CA ASP A 343 5.76 -12.89 37.17
C ASP A 343 4.40 -12.38 37.65
N GLU A 344 4.30 -11.11 38.05
CA GLU A 344 3.04 -10.46 38.40
C GLU A 344 2.11 -10.35 37.18
N ALA A 345 2.62 -9.90 36.04
CA ALA A 345 1.87 -9.81 34.79
C ALA A 345 1.34 -11.18 34.36
N LYS A 346 2.17 -12.21 34.51
CA LYS A 346 1.78 -13.59 34.19
C LYS A 346 0.70 -14.10 35.15
N ALA A 347 0.80 -13.82 36.45
CA ALA A 347 -0.20 -14.19 37.43
C ALA A 347 -1.55 -13.50 37.13
N GLN A 348 -1.52 -12.19 36.91
CA GLN A 348 -2.71 -11.41 36.58
C GLN A 348 -3.34 -11.86 35.24
N TRP A 349 -2.52 -12.13 34.22
CA TRP A 349 -3.03 -12.65 32.94
C TRP A 349 -3.74 -13.99 33.11
N ARG A 350 -3.15 -14.91 33.88
CA ARG A 350 -3.77 -16.22 34.16
C ARG A 350 -5.07 -16.06 34.95
N GLN A 351 -5.12 -15.12 35.88
CA GLN A 351 -6.32 -14.81 36.65
C GLN A 351 -7.42 -14.25 35.74
N GLN A 352 -7.13 -13.22 34.94
CA GLN A 352 -8.08 -12.65 33.98
C GLN A 352 -8.63 -13.70 33.02
N LYS A 353 -7.78 -14.61 32.51
CA LYS A 353 -8.22 -15.68 31.60
C LYS A 353 -9.01 -16.79 32.28
N ARG A 354 -8.81 -17.02 33.58
CA ARG A 354 -9.68 -17.89 34.38
C ARG A 354 -11.03 -17.23 34.60
N ASP A 355 -11.04 -15.96 35.00
CA ASP A 355 -12.25 -15.19 35.28
C ASP A 355 -13.11 -15.05 34.01
N GLU A 356 -12.50 -14.75 32.87
CA GLU A 356 -13.16 -14.74 31.55
C GLU A 356 -13.74 -16.10 31.18
N ALA A 357 -13.06 -17.20 31.52
CA ALA A 357 -13.54 -18.55 31.22
C ALA A 357 -14.72 -18.97 32.12
N THR A 358 -14.76 -18.47 33.36
CA THR A 358 -15.84 -18.73 34.31
C THR A 358 -17.01 -17.76 34.21
N ARG A 359 -16.83 -16.61 33.53
CA ARG A 359 -17.88 -15.61 33.37
C ARG A 359 -19.02 -16.14 32.48
N PRO A 360 -20.29 -15.93 32.86
CA PRO A 360 -21.41 -16.23 31.97
C PRO A 360 -21.32 -15.39 30.69
N ARG A 361 -21.35 -16.07 29.53
CA ARG A 361 -21.32 -15.43 28.21
C ARG A 361 -22.59 -14.63 27.97
N THR A 362 -22.45 -13.45 27.37
CA THR A 362 -23.61 -12.64 26.97
C THR A 362 -24.36 -13.28 25.81
N PHE A 363 -25.61 -12.88 25.58
CA PHE A 363 -26.42 -13.38 24.46
C PHE A 363 -25.74 -13.17 23.09
N GLU A 364 -25.12 -12.01 22.87
CA GLU A 364 -24.40 -11.71 21.62
C GLU A 364 -23.18 -12.63 21.42
N GLU A 365 -22.44 -12.92 22.49
CA GLU A 365 -21.29 -13.84 22.45
C GLU A 365 -21.73 -15.29 22.21
N GLN A 366 -22.87 -15.70 22.78
CA GLN A 366 -23.46 -17.01 22.51
C GLN A 366 -23.90 -17.11 21.05
N LEU A 367 -24.55 -16.08 20.52
CA LEU A 367 -24.96 -16.02 19.11
C LEU A 367 -23.75 -16.06 18.16
N ALA A 368 -22.68 -15.34 18.49
CA ALA A 368 -21.43 -15.37 17.73
C ALA A 368 -20.75 -16.75 17.77
N ALA A 369 -20.78 -17.44 18.92
CA ALA A 369 -20.25 -18.79 19.05
C ALA A 369 -21.05 -19.81 18.22
N VAL A 370 -22.38 -19.69 18.19
CA VAL A 370 -23.24 -20.53 17.34
C VAL A 370 -22.96 -20.27 15.86
N ARG A 371 -22.82 -19.00 15.44
CA ARG A 371 -22.41 -18.64 14.08
C ARG A 371 -21.02 -19.18 13.71
N ALA A 372 -20.13 -19.32 14.68
CA ALA A 372 -18.80 -19.92 14.51
C ALA A 372 -18.80 -21.45 14.57
N GLY A 373 -19.98 -22.10 14.67
CA GLY A 373 -20.13 -23.56 14.61
C GLY A 373 -20.12 -24.27 15.96
N ALA A 374 -20.29 -23.57 17.08
CA ALA A 374 -20.43 -24.21 18.39
C ALA A 374 -21.75 -24.98 18.49
N LYS A 375 -21.70 -26.26 18.91
CA LYS A 375 -22.89 -27.08 19.15
C LYS A 375 -23.68 -26.53 20.34
N ILE A 376 -24.97 -26.28 20.13
CA ILE A 376 -25.91 -25.98 21.22
C ILE A 376 -26.14 -27.28 21.97
N VAL A 377 -25.70 -27.36 23.22
CA VAL A 377 -25.98 -28.50 24.09
C VAL A 377 -27.21 -28.14 24.90
N GLU A 378 -28.32 -28.85 24.66
CA GLU A 378 -29.50 -28.76 25.54
C GLU A 378 -29.10 -29.25 26.93
N ARG A 379 -29.19 -28.35 27.91
CA ARG A 379 -28.98 -28.69 29.32
C ARG A 379 -30.27 -29.34 29.82
N GLN A 380 -30.39 -30.66 29.71
CA GLN A 380 -31.51 -31.35 30.34
C GLN A 380 -31.45 -31.16 31.86
N PRO A 381 -32.52 -30.63 32.50
CA PRO A 381 -32.55 -30.52 33.95
C PRO A 381 -32.53 -31.93 34.55
N ILE A 382 -31.67 -32.13 35.55
CA ILE A 382 -31.63 -33.38 36.32
C ILE A 382 -33.02 -33.55 36.95
N ARG A 383 -33.81 -34.50 36.43
CA ARG A 383 -35.07 -34.90 37.06
C ARG A 383 -34.73 -35.51 38.41
N LYS A 384 -35.35 -35.03 39.49
CA LYS A 384 -35.29 -35.72 40.80
C LYS A 384 -35.75 -37.17 40.59
N ALA A 385 -35.01 -38.11 41.16
CA ALA A 385 -35.33 -39.53 41.07
C ALA A 385 -36.77 -39.77 41.54
N ASP A 386 -37.54 -40.49 40.74
CA ASP A 386 -38.91 -40.86 41.04
C ASP A 386 -38.89 -41.92 42.17
N PRO A 387 -39.47 -41.64 43.35
CA PRO A 387 -39.45 -42.56 44.49
C PRO A 387 -40.20 -43.89 44.21
N THR A 388 -40.88 -44.02 43.08
CA THR A 388 -41.53 -45.27 42.64
C THR A 388 -40.57 -46.30 42.04
N TYR A 389 -39.31 -45.92 41.72
CA TYR A 389 -38.29 -46.82 41.16
C TYR A 389 -37.13 -47.13 42.10
N THR A 390 -37.24 -46.81 43.39
CA THR A 390 -36.36 -47.42 44.40
C THR A 390 -36.83 -48.85 44.64
N LEU A 391 -36.35 -49.77 43.81
CA LEU A 391 -36.44 -51.20 44.07
C LEU A 391 -35.73 -51.49 45.39
N GLY A 392 -36.57 -51.68 46.41
CA GLY A 392 -36.47 -52.66 47.49
C GLY A 392 -35.07 -52.96 48.01
N GLY A 393 -34.82 -52.54 49.24
CA GLY A 393 -33.84 -53.23 50.07
C GLY A 393 -34.20 -54.71 50.18
N VAL A 394 -33.21 -55.56 49.98
CA VAL A 394 -33.09 -56.83 50.70
C VAL A 394 -31.70 -56.85 51.31
N ALA A 395 -31.67 -56.90 52.63
CA ALA A 395 -30.46 -57.09 53.42
C ALA A 395 -30.03 -58.56 53.38
N THR A 396 -28.74 -58.79 53.12
CA THR A 396 -27.91 -59.95 53.53
C THR A 396 -26.47 -59.52 53.25
N GLY A 397 -25.52 -59.37 54.18
CA GLY A 397 -25.20 -60.22 55.32
C GLY A 397 -24.12 -61.24 54.91
N ALA A 398 -22.87 -60.98 55.30
CA ALA A 398 -21.69 -61.87 55.32
C ALA A 398 -20.98 -62.24 54.00
N LEU A 399 -19.79 -61.66 53.74
CA LEU A 399 -18.46 -62.22 54.05
C LEU A 399 -17.36 -61.19 53.74
#